data_AF-A0A6L7WD57-F1
#
_entry.id   AF-A0A6L7WD57-F1
#
_cell.length_a   1.000
_cell.length_b   1.000
_cell.length_c   1.000
_cell.angle_alpha   90.00
_cell.angle_beta   90.00
_cell.angle_gamma   90.00
#
_symmetry.space_group_name_H-M   'P 1'
#
loop_
_entity.id
_entity.type
_entity.pdbx_description
1 polymer ?
#
loop_
_entity_poly.entity_id
_entity_poly.type
_entity_poly.pdbx_seq_one_letter_code
_entity_poly.pdbx_strand_id
1 'polypeptide(L)' 'MKIIKAKILDATHLELSQPVLDNPGDDIVIAVPDKDEEESDWYNLSKERFLAAYDDSDKIYDDL' A
#
# COMPACT_ATOMS: atom_id res chain seq x y z
N MET A 1 4.10 -12.20 -14.72
CA MET A 1 4.57 -11.72 -13.40
C MET A 1 3.94 -12.61 -12.34
N LYS A 2 4.73 -13.29 -11.51
CA LYS A 2 4.23 -14.08 -10.37
C LYS A 2 4.38 -13.24 -9.10
N ILE A 3 3.34 -13.19 -8.27
CA ILE A 3 3.39 -12.50 -6.97
C ILE A 3 3.63 -13.57 -5.91
N ILE A 4 4.77 -13.50 -5.23
CA ILE A 4 5.14 -14.41 -4.15
C ILE A 4 5.09 -13.61 -2.85
N LYS A 5 4.37 -14.13 -1.85
CA LYS A 5 4.36 -13.52 -0.52
C LYS A 5 5.64 -13.85 0.22
N ALA A 6 6.23 -12.85 0.86
CA ALA A 6 7.40 -12.98 1.70
C ALA A 6 7.18 -12.25 3.02
N LYS A 7 7.87 -12.69 4.07
CA LYS A 7 7.89 -12.04 5.39
C LYS A 7 9.27 -11.43 5.63
N ILE A 8 9.29 -10.21 6.16
CA ILE A 8 10.52 -9.58 6.63
C ILE A 8 10.88 -10.20 7.98
N LEU A 9 12.05 -10.83 8.07
CA LEU A 9 12.58 -11.34 9.33
C LEU A 9 13.40 -10.27 10.06
N ASP A 10 14.22 -9.54 9.31
CA ASP A 10 14.97 -8.37 9.76
C ASP A 10 15.31 -7.45 8.57
N ALA A 11 16.10 -6.41 8.79
CA ALA A 11 16.46 -5.42 7.76
C ALA A 11 17.20 -5.99 6.54
N THR A 12 17.73 -7.21 6.64
CA THR A 12 18.57 -7.85 5.62
C THR A 12 18.03 -9.21 5.14
N HIS A 13 17.02 -9.76 5.81
CA HIS A 13 16.51 -11.11 5.52
C HIS A 13 15.01 -11.13 5.21
N LEU A 14 14.68 -11.81 4.12
CA LEU A 14 13.32 -12.13 3.69
C LEU A 14 13.10 -13.63 3.71
N GLU A 15 11.96 -14.06 4.24
CA GLU A 15 11.49 -15.44 4.20
C GLU A 15 10.39 -15.59 3.16
N LEU A 16 10.57 -16.48 2.19
CA LEU A 16 9.56 -16.77 1.19
C LEU A 16 8.54 -17.77 1.71
N SER A 17 7.25 -17.52 1.46
CA SER A 17 6.19 -18.47 1.81
C SER A 17 6.18 -19.74 0.94
N GLN A 18 6.85 -19.71 -0.21
CA GLN A 18 6.97 -20.82 -1.15
C GLN A 18 8.27 -20.71 -1.96
N PRO A 19 8.80 -21.82 -2.50
CA PRO A 19 9.99 -21.80 -3.34
C PRO A 19 9.83 -20.98 -4.63
N VAL A 20 10.92 -20.35 -5.09
CA VAL A 20 11.02 -19.81 -6.44
C VAL A 20 11.50 -20.92 -7.37
N LEU A 21 10.68 -21.26 -8.36
CA LEU A 21 11.01 -22.26 -9.37
C LEU A 21 11.38 -21.54 -10.67
N ASP A 22 12.56 -20.93 -10.69
CA ASP A 22 13.17 -20.23 -11.83
C ASP A 22 14.61 -20.73 -12.04
N ASN A 23 15.28 -20.28 -13.11
CA ASN A 23 16.58 -20.81 -13.48
C ASN A 23 17.72 -20.13 -12.72
N PRO A 24 18.85 -20.83 -12.49
CA PRO A 24 20.05 -20.18 -11.98
C PRO A 24 20.48 -19.01 -12.87
N GLY A 25 20.68 -17.83 -12.27
CA GLY A 25 21.06 -16.61 -12.98
C GLY A 25 19.90 -15.70 -13.36
N ASP A 26 18.65 -16.10 -13.13
CA ASP A 26 17.50 -15.24 -13.34
C ASP A 26 17.43 -14.14 -12.24
N ASP A 27 17.17 -12.91 -12.65
CA ASP A 27 16.95 -11.78 -11.74
C ASP A 27 15.53 -11.81 -11.17
N ILE A 28 15.41 -11.58 -9.86
CA ILE A 28 14.11 -11.41 -9.19
C ILE A 28 13.92 -9.95 -8.76
N VAL A 29 12.72 -9.42 -9.00
CA VAL A 29 12.34 -8.05 -8.58
C VAL A 29 11.42 -8.17 -7.38
N ILE A 30 11.77 -7.46 -6.30
CA ILE A 30 10.97 -7.38 -5.08
C ILE A 30 10.37 -5.98 -5.00
N ALA A 31 9.04 -5.90 -4.96
CA ALA A 31 8.33 -4.65 -4.74
C ALA A 31 7.91 -4.57 -3.27
N VAL A 32 8.46 -3.61 -2.54
CA VAL A 32 8.08 -3.28 -1.17
C VAL A 32 7.31 -1.95 -1.23
N PRO A 33 6.04 -1.90 -0.81
CA PRO A 33 5.33 -0.63 -0.75
C PRO A 33 5.95 0.24 0.35
N ASP A 34 6.23 1.50 0.04
CA ASP A 34 6.60 2.47 1.05
C ASP A 34 5.43 2.64 2.02
N LYS A 35 5.71 2.47 3.32
CA LYS A 35 4.76 2.81 4.37
C LYS A 35 4.76 4.33 4.50
N ASP A 36 3.79 4.95 3.87
CA ASP A 36 3.36 6.32 4.17
C ASP A 36 4.38 7.42 3.86
N GLU A 37 4.11 8.19 2.80
CA GLU A 37 4.32 9.64 2.90
C GLU A 37 3.35 10.42 2.00
N GLU A 38 2.99 9.94 0.81
CA GLU A 38 2.12 10.74 -0.08
C GLU A 38 0.64 10.34 -0.06
N GLU A 39 0.30 9.05 -0.03
CA GLU A 39 -1.10 8.62 -0.25
C GLU A 39 -2.03 8.97 0.93
N SER A 40 -1.52 8.90 2.16
CA SER A 40 -2.27 9.27 3.38
C SER A 40 -2.52 10.78 3.45
N ASP A 41 -1.53 11.60 3.13
CA ASP A 41 -1.64 13.06 3.21
C ASP A 41 -2.57 13.62 2.14
N TRP A 42 -2.47 13.12 0.91
CA TRP A 42 -3.41 13.50 -0.16
C TRP A 42 -4.82 13.03 0.13
N TYR A 43 -4.99 11.82 0.66
CA TYR A 43 -6.31 11.30 1.03
C TYR A 43 -6.96 12.14 2.13
N ASN A 44 -6.22 12.45 3.20
CA ASN A 44 -6.73 13.24 4.32
C ASN A 44 -7.06 14.68 3.89
N LEU A 45 -6.17 15.33 3.15
CA LEU A 45 -6.39 16.70 2.64
C LEU A 45 -7.58 16.75 1.68
N SER A 46 -7.72 15.75 0.81
CA SER A 46 -8.85 15.66 -0.13
C SER A 46 -10.17 15.40 0.60
N LYS A 47 -10.16 14.54 1.63
CA LYS A 47 -11.35 14.28 2.48
C LYS A 47 -11.79 15.54 3.22
N GLU A 48 -10.86 16.28 3.82
CA GLU A 48 -11.17 17.54 4.52
C GLU A 48 -11.76 18.58 3.57
N ARG A 49 -11.14 18.78 2.40
CA ARG A 49 -11.64 19.73 1.38
C ARG A 49 -12.98 19.32 0.80
N PHE A 50 -13.19 18.02 0.61
CA PHE A 50 -14.47 17.47 0.14
C PHE A 50 -15.57 17.76 1.16
N LEU A 51 -15.38 17.41 2.44
CA LEU A 51 -16.37 17.64 3.50
C LEU A 51 -16.64 19.12 3.73
N ALA A 52 -15.62 19.98 3.70
CA ALA A 52 -15.78 21.42 3.86
C ALA A 52 -16.55 22.11 2.70
N ALA A 53 -16.66 21.45 1.54
CA ALA A 53 -17.40 21.97 0.39
C ALA A 53 -18.91 21.68 0.46
N TYR A 54 -19.34 20.78 1.36
CA TYR A 54 -20.76 20.52 1.62
C TYR A 54 -21.19 21.26 2.88
N ASP A 55 -22.20 22.11 2.76
CA ASP A 55 -22.79 22.85 3.88
C ASP A 55 -23.62 21.90 4.77
N ASP A 56 -23.83 22.29 6.03
CA ASP A 56 -24.44 21.52 7.14
C ASP A 56 -25.82 20.89 6.86
N SER A 57 -26.42 21.23 5.71
CA SER A 57 -27.72 20.75 5.23
C SER A 57 -27.68 19.43 4.46
N ASP A 58 -26.51 18.95 4.01
CA ASP A 58 -26.37 17.72 3.21
C ASP A 58 -25.65 16.60 3.98
N LYS A 59 -26.20 16.22 5.14
CA LYS A 59 -25.74 15.12 6.02
C LYS A 59 -25.97 13.71 5.45
N ILE A 60 -25.72 13.51 4.16
CA ILE A 60 -25.87 12.19 3.50
C ILE A 60 -24.55 11.39 3.56
N TYR A 61 -23.42 12.06 3.87
CA TYR A 61 -22.08 11.46 3.82
C TYR A 61 -21.31 11.51 5.15
N ASP A 62 -21.96 11.88 6.26
CA ASP A 62 -21.31 11.97 7.57
C ASP A 62 -20.83 10.60 8.11
N ASP A 63 -21.38 9.49 7.60
CA ASP A 63 -21.12 8.12 8.08
C ASP A 63 -20.31 7.23 7.10
N LEU A 64 -19.54 7.81 6.17
CA LEU A 64 -18.69 7.08 5.19
C LEU A 64 -17.17 7.14 5.47
#